data_AF-A0A8U0RGR6-F1
#
_entry.id   AF-A0A8U0RGR6-F1
#
_cell.length_a   1.000
_cell.length_b   1.000
_cell.length_c   1.000
_cell.angle_alpha   90.00
_cell.angle_beta   90.00
_cell.angle_gamma   90.00
#
_symmetry.space_group_name_H-M   'P 1'
#
loop_
_entity.id
_entity.type
_entity.pdbx_description
1 polymer ?
#
loop_
_entity_poly.entity_id
_entity_poly.type
_entity_poly.pdbx_seq_one_letter_code
_entity_poly.pdbx_strand_id
1 'polypeptide(L)'
;MQGLAMKGLTVAVFFWTLISPSSGSKAWPTHTVCRNGNLEVLYQSCDPLQDFGFSVDQCSKHLKSNLNIRFGLILREDIKELFLDIALFTKGSSILNFSYPICEEDLPKFSFCGRRKGEQIYYAGPINNPGFEILPCLNQSWLLGDAC
;
A
#
# COMPACT_ATOMS: atom_id res chain seq x y z
N MET A 1 72.98 -16.31 -15.39
CA MET A 1 72.32 -15.01 -15.62
C MET A 1 70.81 -15.24 -15.56
N GLN A 2 70.12 -14.50 -14.68
CA GLN A 2 68.73 -13.98 -14.78
C GLN A 2 67.69 -14.90 -15.46
N GLY A 3 66.63 -15.40 -14.83
CA GLY A 3 65.73 -14.77 -13.87
C GLY A 3 64.31 -14.81 -14.46
N LEU A 4 63.35 -15.40 -13.73
CA LEU A 4 61.89 -15.11 -13.68
C LEU A 4 61.25 -16.29 -12.91
N ALA A 5 61.19 -16.27 -11.59
CA ALA A 5 60.14 -15.59 -10.82
C ALA A 5 58.75 -15.74 -11.47
N MET A 6 58.11 -16.88 -11.26
CA MET A 6 56.66 -17.00 -11.48
C MET A 6 55.96 -16.25 -10.34
N LYS A 7 55.81 -14.94 -10.55
CA LYS A 7 55.03 -14.06 -9.68
C LYS A 7 53.55 -14.30 -9.95
N GLY A 8 52.85 -14.65 -8.87
CA GLY A 8 51.48 -14.22 -8.67
C GLY A 8 50.42 -15.02 -9.41
N LEU A 9 49.84 -16.00 -8.71
CA LEU A 9 48.39 -16.14 -8.75
C LEU A 9 47.89 -16.69 -7.41
N THR A 10 48.20 -15.97 -6.32
CA THR A 10 47.44 -16.13 -5.07
C THR A 10 46.11 -15.41 -5.27
N VAL A 11 45.17 -16.05 -5.98
CA VAL A 11 43.80 -15.56 -6.05
C VAL A 11 43.22 -15.72 -4.66
N ALA A 12 43.11 -14.60 -3.96
CA ALA A 12 42.38 -14.50 -2.70
C ALA A 12 40.93 -14.95 -2.93
N VAL A 13 40.63 -16.20 -2.60
CA VAL A 13 39.26 -16.68 -2.41
C VAL A 13 38.82 -16.15 -1.04
N PHE A 14 38.50 -14.86 -1.00
CA PHE A 14 37.97 -14.19 0.18
C PHE A 14 36.63 -13.52 -0.18
N PHE A 15 35.58 -14.09 0.42
CA PHE A 15 34.27 -13.51 0.70
C PHE A 15 33.39 -13.06 -0.46
N TRP A 16 32.43 -13.93 -0.79
CA TRP A 16 31.04 -13.46 -0.93
C TRP A 16 30.01 -14.48 -0.42
N THR A 17 30.27 -15.04 0.76
CA THR A 17 29.17 -15.45 1.63
C THR A 17 28.65 -14.18 2.31
N LEU A 18 27.32 -14.03 2.37
CA LEU A 18 26.55 -12.93 2.98
C LEU A 18 26.00 -11.87 2.01
N ILE A 19 25.11 -12.30 1.12
CA ILE A 19 23.87 -11.55 0.89
C ILE A 19 22.71 -12.54 1.09
N SER A 20 22.56 -13.03 2.31
CA SER A 20 21.25 -13.50 2.75
C SER A 20 20.44 -12.23 3.00
N PRO A 21 19.41 -11.91 2.21
CA PRO A 21 18.51 -10.83 2.57
C PRO A 21 17.97 -11.14 3.97
N SER A 22 18.14 -10.17 4.85
CA SER A 22 17.71 -10.20 6.24
C SER A 22 16.36 -10.90 6.40
N SER A 23 16.31 -11.86 7.32
CA SER A 23 15.09 -12.40 7.89
C SER A 23 14.37 -11.32 8.69
N GLY A 24 13.74 -10.38 8.00
CA GLY A 24 12.68 -9.51 8.51
C GLY A 24 11.40 -9.93 7.80
N SER A 25 10.29 -10.01 8.54
CA SER A 25 8.95 -10.32 8.00
C SER A 25 8.78 -9.79 6.57
N LYS A 26 8.54 -10.67 5.59
CA LYS A 26 8.33 -10.25 4.19
C LYS A 26 7.07 -9.39 4.14
N ALA A 27 7.23 -8.09 4.30
CA ALA A 27 6.16 -7.14 4.09
C ALA A 27 5.71 -7.24 2.63
N TRP A 28 4.41 -7.07 2.38
CA TRP A 28 3.88 -7.03 1.03
C TRP A 28 4.51 -5.88 0.23
N PRO A 29 4.61 -6.00 -1.10
CA PRO A 29 5.13 -4.90 -1.91
C PRO A 29 4.26 -3.66 -1.79
N THR A 30 4.88 -2.49 -1.95
CA THR A 30 4.16 -1.23 -2.12
C THR A 30 3.64 -1.12 -3.54
N HIS A 31 2.35 -0.82 -3.69
CA HIS A 31 1.66 -0.67 -4.97
C HIS A 31 1.29 0.77 -5.24
N THR A 32 1.24 1.14 -6.52
CA THR A 32 0.71 2.44 -6.94
C THR A 32 -0.79 2.34 -7.17
N VAL A 33 -1.58 3.02 -6.34
CA VAL A 33 -3.03 3.15 -6.53
C VAL A 33 -3.33 3.97 -7.77
N CYS A 34 -2.66 5.11 -7.88
CA CYS A 34 -2.72 6.00 -9.03
C CYS A 34 -1.56 6.99 -9.02
N ARG A 35 -1.20 7.48 -10.20
CA ARG A 35 -0.21 8.54 -10.40
C ARG A 35 -0.70 9.49 -11.49
N ASN A 36 -0.83 10.77 -11.18
CA ASN A 36 -1.20 11.80 -12.14
C ASN A 36 -0.54 13.15 -11.81
N GLY A 37 0.35 13.62 -12.70
CA GLY A 37 1.16 14.81 -12.47
C GLY A 37 1.97 14.70 -11.19
N ASN A 38 1.76 15.65 -10.26
CA ASN A 38 2.46 15.69 -8.96
C ASN A 38 1.69 14.97 -7.84
N LEU A 39 0.63 14.22 -8.17
CA LEU A 39 -0.09 13.39 -7.21
C LEU A 39 0.30 11.93 -7.43
N GLU A 40 0.73 11.29 -6.35
CA GLU A 40 1.02 9.87 -6.29
C GLU A 40 0.39 9.31 -5.01
N VAL A 41 -0.36 8.22 -5.16
CA VAL A 41 -0.99 7.51 -4.05
C VAL A 41 -0.47 6.08 -4.07
N LEU A 42 0.12 5.66 -2.96
CA LEU A 42 0.71 4.34 -2.77
C LEU A 42 -0.04 3.61 -1.65
N TYR A 43 -0.07 2.28 -1.70
CA TYR A 43 -0.54 1.46 -0.58
C TYR A 43 0.36 0.24 -0.38
N GLN A 44 0.34 -0.30 0.83
CA GLN A 44 1.00 -1.55 1.18
C GLN A 44 0.08 -2.30 2.14
N SER A 45 -0.20 -3.58 1.88
CA SER A 45 -1.02 -4.38 2.79
C SER A 45 -0.30 -4.58 4.12
N CYS A 46 -1.02 -4.30 5.21
CA CYS A 46 -0.58 -4.56 6.58
C CYS A 46 -1.08 -5.92 7.11
N ASP A 47 -1.93 -6.63 6.35
CA ASP A 47 -2.34 -7.99 6.72
C ASP A 47 -1.16 -8.94 6.50
N PRO A 48 -0.63 -9.60 7.54
CA PRO A 48 0.50 -10.51 7.40
C PRO A 48 0.20 -11.73 6.52
N LEU A 49 -1.08 -12.04 6.26
CA LEU A 49 -1.50 -13.25 5.56
C LEU A 49 -1.65 -13.06 4.05
N GLN A 50 -2.00 -11.86 3.59
CA GLN A 50 -2.23 -11.63 2.17
C GLN A 50 -2.14 -10.16 1.74
N ASP A 51 -1.85 -10.00 0.46
CA ASP A 51 -2.00 -8.74 -0.24
C ASP A 51 -3.41 -8.61 -0.84
N PHE A 52 -3.74 -7.42 -1.32
CA PHE A 52 -4.98 -7.17 -2.04
C PHE A 52 -4.72 -6.26 -3.24
N GLY A 53 -5.63 -6.26 -4.21
CA GLY A 53 -5.60 -5.36 -5.35
C GLY A 53 -6.46 -4.13 -5.09
N PHE A 54 -5.91 -2.94 -5.30
CA PHE A 54 -6.65 -1.69 -5.20
C PHE A 54 -6.17 -0.65 -6.21
N SER A 55 -7.12 0.01 -6.88
CA SER A 55 -6.83 1.10 -7.83
C SER A 55 -7.99 2.09 -7.90
N VAL A 56 -7.70 3.33 -8.28
CA VAL A 56 -8.70 4.39 -8.53
C VAL A 56 -8.65 4.81 -9.99
N ASP A 57 -9.81 4.88 -10.66
CA ASP A 57 -9.88 5.17 -12.10
C ASP A 57 -9.44 6.61 -12.44
N GLN A 58 -9.83 7.60 -11.64
CA GLN A 58 -9.47 9.02 -11.85
C GLN A 58 -8.70 9.57 -10.65
N CYS A 59 -7.42 9.85 -10.86
CA CYS A 59 -6.53 10.44 -9.86
C CYS A 59 -6.43 11.95 -10.10
N SER A 60 -6.85 12.77 -9.13
CA SER A 60 -6.75 14.23 -9.22
C SER A 60 -6.48 14.85 -7.85
N LYS A 61 -5.76 15.98 -7.82
CA LYS A 61 -5.46 16.73 -6.58
C LYS A 61 -6.72 17.15 -5.82
N HIS A 62 -7.79 17.43 -6.54
CA HIS A 62 -9.13 17.59 -5.98
C HIS A 62 -9.82 16.23 -6.03
N LEU A 63 -10.06 15.60 -4.89
CA LEU A 63 -10.82 14.36 -4.85
C LEU A 63 -12.28 14.69 -5.10
N LYS A 64 -12.77 14.30 -6.29
CA LYS A 64 -14.19 14.37 -6.60
C LYS A 64 -14.95 13.47 -5.62
N SER A 65 -16.18 13.84 -5.29
CA SER A 65 -17.12 12.88 -4.68
C SER A 65 -17.41 11.75 -5.67
N ASN A 66 -17.71 10.55 -5.16
CA ASN A 66 -18.08 9.38 -5.96
C ASN A 66 -16.93 8.85 -6.83
N LEU A 67 -15.77 8.66 -6.22
CA LEU A 67 -14.63 8.05 -6.91
C LEU A 67 -14.94 6.61 -7.31
N ASN A 68 -14.63 6.26 -8.56
CA ASN A 68 -14.68 4.87 -8.99
C ASN A 68 -13.39 4.16 -8.59
N ILE A 69 -13.55 3.09 -7.83
CA ILE A 69 -12.45 2.25 -7.37
C ILE A 69 -12.60 0.84 -7.97
N ARG A 70 -11.47 0.13 -8.00
CA ARG A 70 -11.44 -1.30 -8.21
C ARG A 70 -10.73 -1.93 -7.03
N PHE A 71 -11.35 -2.93 -6.44
CA PHE A 71 -10.86 -3.62 -5.26
C PHE A 71 -10.99 -5.13 -5.46
N GLY A 72 -9.94 -5.88 -5.13
CA GLY A 72 -9.91 -7.33 -5.26
C GLY A 72 -9.20 -7.98 -4.07
N LEU A 73 -9.81 -8.99 -3.48
CA LEU A 73 -9.35 -9.63 -2.24
C LEU A 73 -9.90 -11.06 -2.18
N ILE A 74 -9.14 -12.00 -1.61
CA ILE A 74 -9.68 -13.30 -1.18
C ILE A 74 -10.11 -13.17 0.29
N LEU A 75 -11.34 -13.54 0.60
CA LEU A 75 -11.82 -13.43 1.97
C LEU A 75 -11.14 -14.43 2.90
N ARG A 76 -10.65 -13.91 4.02
CA ARG A 76 -10.09 -14.73 5.10
C ARG A 76 -11.10 -15.01 6.19
N GLU A 77 -12.19 -14.26 6.25
CA GLU A 77 -13.30 -14.43 7.20
C GLU A 77 -14.64 -14.18 6.49
N ASP A 78 -15.72 -14.64 7.11
CA ASP A 78 -17.09 -14.37 6.63
C ASP A 78 -17.46 -12.89 6.83
N ILE A 79 -18.11 -12.27 5.84
CA ILE A 79 -18.59 -10.89 5.93
C ILE A 79 -20.04 -10.88 6.42
N LYS A 80 -20.25 -11.10 7.71
CA LYS A 80 -21.57 -10.83 8.33
C LYS A 80 -21.76 -9.34 8.53
N GLU A 81 -20.79 -8.72 9.19
CA GLU A 81 -20.67 -7.29 9.40
C GLU A 81 -19.28 -6.84 8.95
N LEU A 82 -19.18 -5.64 8.41
CA LEU A 82 -17.91 -5.08 7.96
C LEU A 82 -17.87 -3.58 8.18
N PHE A 83 -16.82 -3.14 8.87
CA PHE A 83 -16.56 -1.75 9.17
C PHE A 83 -15.24 -1.33 8.56
N LEU A 84 -15.18 -0.09 8.08
CA LEU A 84 -13.98 0.53 7.55
C LEU A 84 -13.51 1.61 8.49
N ASP A 85 -12.34 1.42 9.06
CA ASP A 85 -11.65 2.42 9.86
C ASP A 85 -10.57 3.11 9.03
N ILE A 86 -10.63 4.44 8.98
CA ILE A 86 -9.67 5.30 8.29
C ILE A 86 -9.06 6.24 9.32
N ALA A 87 -7.74 6.21 9.42
CA ALA A 87 -6.94 7.14 10.20
C ALA A 87 -5.99 7.90 9.27
N LEU A 88 -6.12 9.23 9.25
CA LEU A 88 -5.24 10.11 8.49
C LEU A 88 -4.20 10.72 9.42
N PHE A 89 -2.93 10.58 9.03
CA PHE A 89 -1.80 11.14 9.75
C PHE A 89 -1.04 12.12 8.84
N THR A 90 -0.55 13.22 9.42
CA THR A 90 0.48 14.07 8.81
C THR A 90 1.52 14.39 9.86
N LYS A 91 2.82 14.30 9.50
CA LYS A 91 3.92 14.59 10.44
C LYS A 91 3.78 13.82 11.77
N GLY A 92 3.35 12.56 11.68
CA GLY A 92 3.13 11.68 12.84
C GLY A 92 1.91 12.01 13.71
N SER A 93 1.14 13.05 13.40
CA SER A 93 -0.07 13.42 14.17
C SER A 93 -1.34 13.00 13.44
N SER A 94 -2.29 12.41 14.17
CA SER A 94 -3.61 12.04 13.64
C SER A 94 -4.45 13.31 13.43
N ILE A 95 -4.94 13.53 12.21
CA ILE A 95 -5.82 14.65 11.88
C ILE A 95 -7.28 14.23 11.88
N LEU A 96 -7.55 13.01 11.41
CA LEU A 96 -8.91 12.52 11.22
C LEU A 96 -8.95 11.02 11.47
N ASN A 97 -9.92 10.60 12.28
CA ASN A 97 -10.29 9.20 12.46
C ASN A 97 -11.77 9.07 12.12
N PHE A 98 -12.10 8.14 11.24
CA PHE A 98 -13.46 7.90 10.79
C PHE A 98 -13.69 6.39 10.72
N SER A 99 -14.88 5.97 11.17
CA SER A 99 -15.34 4.58 11.05
C SER A 99 -16.64 4.57 10.25
N TYR A 100 -16.75 3.67 9.28
CA TYR A 100 -17.91 3.56 8.40
C TYR A 100 -18.41 2.13 8.26
N PRO A 101 -19.70 1.86 8.52
CA PRO A 101 -20.29 0.56 8.25
C PRO A 101 -20.46 0.34 6.75
N ILE A 102 -19.76 -0.67 6.24
CA ILE A 102 -19.86 -1.18 4.85
C ILE A 102 -20.98 -2.22 4.76
N CYS A 103 -21.00 -3.18 5.68
CA CYS A 103 -22.00 -4.24 5.76
C CYS A 103 -22.61 -4.28 7.16
N GLU A 104 -23.93 -4.22 7.22
CA GLU A 104 -24.75 -4.40 8.42
C GLU A 104 -25.80 -5.47 8.10
N GLU A 105 -26.23 -6.25 9.09
CA GLU A 105 -27.16 -7.38 8.87
C GLU A 105 -28.49 -6.94 8.21
N ASP A 106 -28.99 -5.75 8.56
CA ASP A 106 -30.31 -5.29 8.12
C ASP A 106 -30.29 -4.42 6.85
N LEU A 107 -29.13 -3.85 6.46
CA LEU A 107 -29.00 -2.88 5.35
C LEU A 107 -27.66 -3.02 4.61
N PRO A 108 -27.42 -4.11 3.86
CA PRO A 108 -26.19 -4.28 3.10
C PRO A 108 -26.07 -3.24 1.97
N LYS A 109 -25.09 -2.33 2.07
CA LYS A 109 -24.85 -1.29 1.05
C LYS A 109 -24.15 -1.83 -0.21
N PHE A 110 -23.42 -2.93 -0.08
CA PHE A 110 -22.61 -3.51 -1.14
C PHE A 110 -22.98 -4.95 -1.42
N SER A 111 -22.89 -5.36 -2.68
CA SER A 111 -23.26 -6.71 -3.14
C SER A 111 -22.36 -7.83 -2.60
N PHE A 112 -21.23 -7.49 -1.98
CA PHE A 112 -20.31 -8.45 -1.38
C PHE A 112 -20.58 -8.71 0.12
N CYS A 113 -21.53 -8.00 0.74
CA CYS A 113 -21.98 -8.35 2.09
C CYS A 113 -22.59 -9.77 2.10
N GLY A 114 -22.33 -10.55 3.15
CA GLY A 114 -22.77 -11.94 3.28
C GLY A 114 -21.88 -12.97 2.56
N ARG A 115 -20.80 -12.53 1.89
CA ARG A 115 -19.79 -13.43 1.30
C ARG A 115 -19.03 -14.19 2.38
N ARG A 116 -18.61 -15.41 2.05
CA ARG A 116 -17.99 -16.37 2.97
C ARG A 116 -16.48 -16.41 2.82
N LYS A 117 -15.82 -16.87 3.88
CA LYS A 117 -14.40 -17.19 3.91
C LYS A 117 -13.99 -18.05 2.71
N GLY A 118 -12.90 -17.65 2.06
CA GLY A 118 -12.34 -18.30 0.88
C GLY A 118 -12.89 -17.77 -0.44
N GLU A 119 -13.99 -17.01 -0.46
CA GLU A 119 -14.49 -16.42 -1.70
C GLU A 119 -13.62 -15.25 -2.17
N GLN A 120 -13.42 -15.14 -3.48
CA GLN A 120 -12.77 -13.99 -4.08
C GLN A 120 -13.80 -12.88 -4.34
N ILE A 121 -13.52 -11.69 -3.83
CA ILE A 121 -14.28 -10.47 -4.13
C ILE A 121 -13.57 -9.71 -5.23
N TYR A 122 -14.36 -9.22 -6.18
CA TYR A 122 -13.99 -8.14 -7.08
C TYR A 122 -15.09 -7.08 -7.05
N TYR A 123 -14.73 -5.87 -6.64
CA TYR A 123 -15.59 -4.71 -6.65
C TYR A 123 -15.06 -3.70 -7.67
N ALA A 124 -15.93 -3.18 -8.53
CA ALA A 124 -15.62 -2.09 -9.44
C ALA A 124 -16.82 -1.14 -9.47
N GLY A 125 -16.68 0.04 -8.89
CA GLY A 125 -17.80 0.97 -8.76
C GLY A 125 -17.48 2.20 -7.91
N PRO A 126 -18.47 3.11 -7.80
CA PRO A 126 -18.30 4.35 -7.04
C PRO A 126 -18.26 4.10 -5.54
N ILE A 127 -17.52 4.92 -4.81
CA ILE A 127 -17.61 5.01 -3.35
C ILE A 127 -18.06 6.40 -2.93
N ASN A 128 -18.97 6.47 -1.95
CA ASN A 128 -19.42 7.73 -1.38
C ASN A 128 -18.34 8.32 -0.47
N ASN A 129 -17.34 8.99 -1.04
CA ASN A 129 -16.32 9.72 -0.29
C ASN A 129 -16.72 11.19 -0.08
N PRO A 130 -16.45 11.80 1.09
CA PRO A 130 -16.48 13.24 1.20
C PRO A 130 -15.45 13.83 0.23
N GLY A 131 -15.81 14.90 -0.49
CA GLY A 131 -14.84 15.63 -1.29
C GLY A 131 -13.90 16.40 -0.37
N PHE A 132 -12.59 16.27 -0.57
CA PHE A 132 -11.60 17.08 0.13
C PHE A 132 -10.46 17.47 -0.81
N GLU A 133 -9.89 18.65 -0.55
CA GLU A 133 -8.69 19.09 -1.26
C GLU A 133 -7.46 18.50 -0.57
N ILE A 134 -6.63 17.81 -1.35
CA ILE A 134 -5.31 17.39 -0.88
C ILE A 134 -4.46 18.66 -0.85
N LEU A 135 -4.31 19.25 0.33
CA LEU A 135 -3.44 20.41 0.53
C LEU A 135 -2.03 20.05 0.05
N PRO A 136 -1.44 20.80 -0.89
CA PRO A 136 -0.06 20.55 -1.30
C PRO A 136 0.84 20.72 -0.07
N CYS A 137 1.75 19.76 0.17
CA CYS A 137 2.88 19.93 1.10
C CYS A 137 3.58 21.25 0.67
N LEU A 138 3.29 22.35 1.37
CA LEU A 138 3.66 23.70 0.96
C LEU A 138 5.16 23.88 1.22
N ASN A 139 5.87 24.32 0.17
CA ASN A 139 7.29 24.69 0.14
C ASN A 139 7.89 25.03 1.51
N GLN A 140 8.66 24.11 2.07
CA GLN A 140 9.73 24.43 3.00
C GLN A 140 10.89 23.49 2.75
N SER A 141 11.87 24.00 2.01
CA SER A 141 13.25 23.55 2.10
C SER A 141 13.63 23.44 3.57
N TRP A 142 14.13 22.29 4.03
CA TRP A 142 15.40 22.09 4.73
C TRP A 142 15.51 20.61 5.18
N LEU A 143 16.44 19.90 4.54
CA LEU A 143 17.32 18.83 5.06
C LEU A 143 16.81 17.98 6.24
N LEU A 144 16.17 16.86 5.94
CA LEU A 144 16.46 15.49 6.44
C LEU A 144 15.21 14.62 6.24
N GLY A 145 15.35 13.54 5.50
CA GLY A 145 14.74 12.25 5.83
C GLY A 145 13.23 12.05 5.79
N ASP A 146 12.40 13.05 5.50
CA ASP A 146 10.94 12.90 5.63
C ASP A 146 10.24 12.95 4.27
N ALA A 147 9.79 11.79 3.77
CA ALA A 147 8.63 11.75 2.88
C ALA A 147 7.41 12.16 3.72
N CYS A 148 6.50 13.00 3.17
CA CYS A 148 5.36 13.58 3.92
C CYS A 148 4.73 12.55 4.90
#